data_AF-A0A7V3D616-F1
#
_entry.id   AF-A0A7V3D616-F1
#
_cell.length_a   1.000
_cell.length_b   1.000
_cell.length_c   1.000
_cell.angle_alpha   90.00
_cell.angle_beta   90.00
_cell.angle_gamma   90.00
#
_symmetry.space_group_name_H-M   'P 1'
#
loop_
_entity.id
_entity.type
_entity.pdbx_description
1 polymer ?
#
loop_
_entity_poly.entity_id
_entity_poly.type
_entity_poly.pdbx_seq_one_letter_code
_entity_poly.pdbx_strand_id
1 'polypeptide(L)'
;MLVMAAAMRGTMCTASRCSTSDPGGAIVTSVLSRRRGFTLIELLVVIGIITILFGLTVLIGRAFQRNEKAVRGTNTVQGILNIAKLQALRDRAPYGIRLLRDADGQVRRLQYIASPGDYAKGNATRDLINPRVVSISGADLSGGLGTTDTTLWPVQAGDYLQVGSNDPRLIVAVTATTITTQSDNPGFSANL
;
A
#
# COMPACT_ATOMS: atom_id res chain seq x y z
N MET A 1 14.23 -4.58 -6.79
CA MET A 1 13.93 -3.19 -6.42
C MET A 1 15.27 -2.48 -6.25
N LEU A 2 15.79 -1.97 -7.36
CA LEU A 2 17.15 -1.47 -7.50
C LEU A 2 17.17 -0.02 -7.00
N VAL A 3 17.88 0.26 -5.90
CA VAL A 3 18.05 1.62 -5.39
C VAL A 3 19.08 2.31 -6.27
N MET A 4 18.60 3.23 -7.10
CA MET A 4 19.39 4.10 -7.96
C MET A 4 20.05 5.17 -7.09
N ALA A 5 21.24 4.85 -6.58
CA ALA A 5 22.11 5.78 -5.87
C ALA A 5 22.69 6.79 -6.87
N ALA A 6 22.13 8.00 -6.90
CA ALA A 6 22.68 9.13 -7.64
C ALA A 6 23.95 9.62 -6.92
N ALA A 7 25.11 9.16 -7.41
CA ALA A 7 26.42 9.64 -7.05
C ALA A 7 26.64 11.05 -7.64
N MET A 8 26.37 12.09 -6.87
CA MET A 8 26.71 13.46 -7.23
C MET A 8 28.18 13.71 -6.91
N ARG A 9 29.02 13.59 -7.93
CA ARG A 9 30.44 13.96 -7.93
C ARG A 9 30.55 15.48 -7.89
N GLY A 10 30.95 16.03 -6.75
CA GLY A 10 31.41 17.41 -6.61
C GLY A 10 32.93 17.48 -6.76
N THR A 11 33.37 17.80 -7.96
CA THR A 11 34.77 18.00 -8.35
C THR A 11 35.22 19.41 -7.96
N MET A 12 36.44 19.52 -7.44
CA MET A 12 37.36 20.66 -7.49
C MET A 12 36.94 22.02 -6.90
N CYS A 13 37.72 22.46 -5.92
CA CYS A 13 38.50 23.70 -6.07
C CYS A 13 39.71 23.64 -5.13
N THR A 14 40.82 23.10 -5.65
CA THR A 14 42.13 23.16 -5.01
C THR A 14 42.66 24.58 -5.17
N ALA A 15 42.40 25.42 -4.18
CA ALA A 15 43.04 26.73 -4.09
C ALA A 15 44.48 26.54 -3.61
N SER A 16 45.38 26.32 -4.57
CA SER A 16 46.79 26.66 -4.41
C SER A 16 46.88 28.18 -4.20
N ARG A 17 47.39 28.62 -3.05
CA ARG A 17 47.78 30.02 -2.84
C ARG A 17 49.22 30.11 -2.36
N CYS A 18 49.91 31.04 -3.01
CA CYS A 18 51.29 31.45 -2.87
C CYS A 18 51.78 31.51 -1.43
N SER A 19 52.91 30.85 -1.23
CA SER A 19 53.90 31.14 -0.22
C SER A 19 54.51 32.52 -0.51
N THR A 20 54.22 33.51 0.34
CA THR A 20 54.98 34.75 0.44
C THR A 20 56.00 34.59 1.56
N SER A 21 57.27 34.71 1.18
CA SER A 21 58.44 34.77 2.03
C SER A 21 58.49 36.10 2.79
N ASP A 22 58.29 36.05 4.11
CA ASP A 22 58.59 37.14 5.05
C ASP A 22 59.84 36.75 5.86
N PRO A 23 60.97 37.48 5.75
CA PRO A 23 62.11 37.35 6.65
C PRO A 23 61.98 38.42 7.73
N GLY A 24 61.06 38.22 8.67
CA GLY A 24 60.83 39.12 9.79
C GLY A 24 60.76 38.33 11.09
N GLY A 25 61.90 38.22 11.77
CA GLY A 25 62.05 37.50 13.03
C GLY A 25 61.13 38.04 14.12
N ALA A 26 59.95 37.43 14.26
CA ALA A 26 59.20 37.42 15.49
C ALA A 26 59.62 36.18 16.28
N ILE A 27 60.27 36.39 17.42
CA ILE A 27 60.53 35.37 18.43
C ILE A 27 59.16 34.93 18.96
N VAL A 28 58.57 33.93 18.30
CA VAL A 28 57.36 33.26 18.78
C VAL A 28 57.78 32.47 20.00
N THR A 29 57.63 33.08 21.17
CA THR A 29 57.64 32.39 22.45
C THR A 29 56.51 31.37 22.43
N SER A 30 56.84 30.13 22.06
CA SER A 30 55.92 29.01 22.10
C SER A 30 55.54 28.79 23.56
N VAL A 31 54.43 29.40 23.97
CA VAL A 31 53.76 29.04 25.23
C VAL A 31 53.37 27.58 25.03
N LEU A 32 54.13 26.67 25.63
CA LEU A 32 53.91 25.24 25.59
C LEU A 32 52.50 25.00 26.15
N SER A 33 51.53 24.93 25.24
CA SER A 33 50.14 24.67 25.57
C SER A 33 50.09 23.28 26.18
N ARG A 34 50.03 23.25 27.50
CA ARG A 34 49.98 22.04 28.32
C ARG A 34 48.68 21.34 27.96
N ARG A 35 48.76 20.39 27.02
CA ARG A 35 47.63 19.53 26.67
C ARG A 35 47.25 18.75 27.91
N ARG A 36 46.17 19.17 28.58
CA ARG A 36 45.57 18.42 29.68
C ARG A 36 45.03 17.13 29.06
N GLY A 37 45.62 16.00 29.46
CA GLY A 37 45.09 14.69 29.10
C GLY A 37 43.70 14.53 29.71
N PHE A 38 42.76 14.02 28.91
CA PHE A 38 41.45 13.62 29.42
C PHE A 38 41.64 12.52 30.46
N THR A 39 40.94 12.65 31.59
CA THR A 39 40.98 11.62 32.62
C THR A 39 40.20 10.38 32.13
N LEU A 40 40.61 9.18 32.57
CA LEU A 40 39.90 7.93 32.19
C LEU A 40 38.42 7.98 32.55
N ILE A 41 38.08 8.62 33.68
CA ILE A 41 36.70 8.78 34.13
C ILE A 41 35.89 9.68 33.20
N GLU A 42 36.50 10.74 32.65
CA GLU A 42 35.83 11.67 31.75
C GLU A 42 35.50 11.02 30.41
N LEU A 43 36.40 10.19 29.87
CA LEU A 43 36.13 9.40 28.67
C LEU A 43 35.00 8.38 28.94
N LEU A 44 34.99 7.73 30.11
CA LEU A 44 33.95 6.78 30.48
C LEU A 44 32.55 7.42 30.55
N VAL A 45 32.45 8.62 31.11
CA VAL A 45 31.19 9.36 31.15
C VAL A 45 30.73 9.74 29.75
N VAL A 46 31.64 10.18 28.88
CA VAL A 46 31.31 10.57 27.49
C VAL A 46 30.75 9.39 26.70
N ILE A 47 31.39 8.22 26.75
CA ILE A 47 30.86 7.03 26.07
C ILE A 47 29.51 6.60 26.67
N GLY A 48 29.33 6.74 27.99
CA GLY A 48 28.06 6.49 28.67
C GLY A 48 26.94 7.36 28.11
N ILE A 49 27.16 8.67 28.03
CA ILE A 49 26.16 9.62 27.50
C ILE A 49 25.86 9.33 26.02
N ILE A 50 26.88 9.06 25.19
CA ILE A 50 26.69 8.75 23.76
C ILE A 50 25.84 7.50 23.58
N THR A 51 26.07 6.44 24.37
CA THR A 51 25.27 5.19 24.27
C THR A 51 23.80 5.41 24.63
N ILE A 52 23.51 6.22 25.66
CA ILE A 52 22.14 6.57 26.06
C ILE A 52 21.44 7.36 24.93
N LEU A 53 22.11 8.37 24.38
CA LEU A 53 21.56 9.18 23.28
C LEU A 53 21.31 8.35 22.01
N PHE A 54 22.22 7.43 21.71
CA PHE A 54 22.07 6.53 20.56
C PHE A 54 20.86 5.60 20.73
N GLY A 55 20.67 5.02 21.93
CA GLY A 55 19.51 4.19 22.25
C GLY A 55 18.18 4.92 22.05
N LEU A 56 18.07 6.17 22.53
CA LEU A 56 16.88 6.98 22.35
C LEU A 56 16.60 7.31 20.88
N THR A 57 17.65 7.59 20.10
CA THR A 57 17.51 7.93 18.68
C THR A 57 16.97 6.75 17.87
N VAL A 58 17.45 5.53 18.13
CA VAL A 58 16.95 4.31 17.45
C VAL A 58 15.48 4.05 17.78
N LEU A 59 15.08 4.26 19.04
CA LEU A 59 13.69 4.07 19.47
C LEU A 59 12.74 5.03 18.75
N ILE A 60 13.11 6.32 18.69
CA ILE A 60 12.32 7.37 18.04
C ILE A 60 12.25 7.16 16.52
N GLY A 61 13.37 6.78 15.88
CA GLY A 61 13.42 6.56 14.43
C GLY A 61 12.44 5.51 13.92
N ARG A 62 12.20 4.45 14.70
CA ARG A 62 11.22 3.39 14.34
C ARG A 62 9.77 3.87 14.38
N ALA A 63 9.43 4.82 15.24
CA ALA A 63 8.07 5.34 15.34
C ALA A 63 7.69 6.16 14.09
N PHE A 64 8.60 7.00 13.59
CA PHE A 64 8.37 7.82 12.40
C PHE A 64 8.15 6.98 11.13
N GLN A 65 8.88 5.87 10.97
CA GLN A 65 8.73 5.01 9.79
C GLN A 65 7.34 4.38 9.65
N ARG A 66 6.61 4.15 10.75
CA ARG A 66 5.25 3.57 10.69
C ARG A 66 4.24 4.59 10.16
N ASN A 67 4.33 5.84 10.63
CA ASN A 67 3.41 6.90 10.24
C ASN A 67 3.52 7.23 8.75
N GLU A 68 4.74 7.29 8.21
CA GLU A 68 4.92 7.57 6.78
C GLU A 68 4.33 6.48 5.88
N LYS A 69 4.39 5.20 6.29
CA LYS A 69 3.80 4.11 5.50
C LYS A 69 2.28 4.23 5.42
N ALA A 70 1.63 4.58 6.53
CA ALA A 70 0.19 4.80 6.56
C ALA A 70 -0.22 5.98 5.66
N VAL A 71 0.47 7.13 5.79
CA VAL A 71 0.22 8.32 4.97
C VAL A 71 0.42 8.04 3.47
N ARG A 72 1.50 7.33 3.10
CA ARG A 72 1.75 6.92 1.71
C ARG A 72 0.64 6.02 1.17
N GLY A 73 0.15 5.08 1.99
CA GLY A 73 -0.97 4.21 1.64
C GLY A 73 -2.24 5.00 1.33
N THR A 74 -2.61 5.93 2.21
CA THR A 74 -3.78 6.80 2.03
C THR A 74 -3.68 7.65 0.76
N ASN A 75 -2.53 8.29 0.52
CA ASN A 75 -2.33 9.12 -0.67
C ASN A 75 -2.44 8.29 -1.96
N THR A 76 -1.94 7.05 -1.95
CA THR A 76 -2.05 6.14 -3.10
C THR A 76 -3.51 5.78 -3.39
N VAL A 77 -4.28 5.41 -2.35
CA VAL A 77 -5.70 5.06 -2.50
C VAL A 77 -6.52 6.27 -2.98
N GLN A 78 -6.27 7.45 -2.41
CA GLN A 78 -6.94 8.69 -2.83
C GLN A 78 -6.66 9.03 -4.29
N GLY A 79 -5.41 8.92 -4.73
CA GLY A 79 -5.04 9.17 -6.13
C GLY A 79 -5.74 8.21 -7.09
N ILE A 80 -5.74 6.91 -6.77
CA ILE A 80 -6.38 5.88 -7.60
C ILE A 80 -7.90 6.08 -7.65
N LEU A 81 -8.53 6.44 -6.52
CA LEU A 81 -9.97 6.73 -6.44
C LEU A 81 -10.36 7.94 -7.28
N ASN A 82 -9.53 8.99 -7.31
CA ASN A 82 -9.77 10.13 -8.16
C ASN A 82 -9.70 9.76 -9.65
N ILE A 83 -8.75 8.91 -10.05
CA ILE A 83 -8.66 8.39 -11.41
C ILE A 83 -9.91 7.57 -11.76
N ALA A 84 -10.36 6.67 -10.88
CA ALA A 84 -11.58 5.90 -11.08
C ALA A 84 -12.82 6.80 -11.25
N LYS A 85 -12.92 7.87 -10.46
CA LYS A 85 -13.99 8.87 -10.58
C LYS A 85 -13.96 9.58 -11.94
N LEU A 86 -12.80 10.06 -12.37
CA LEU A 86 -12.67 10.75 -13.66
C LEU A 86 -13.02 9.80 -14.82
N GLN A 87 -12.62 8.54 -14.73
CA GLN A 87 -12.98 7.50 -15.70
C GLN A 87 -14.50 7.28 -15.76
N ALA A 88 -15.15 7.20 -14.60
CA ALA A 88 -16.61 7.07 -14.51
C ALA A 88 -17.36 8.25 -15.12
N LEU A 89 -16.88 9.47 -14.88
CA LEU A 89 -17.47 10.67 -15.47
C LEU A 89 -17.30 10.69 -17.00
N ARG A 90 -16.16 10.23 -17.51
CA ARG A 90 -15.87 10.21 -18.94
C ARG A 90 -16.72 9.20 -19.69
N ASP A 91 -16.77 7.97 -19.20
CA ASP A 91 -17.43 6.87 -19.91
C ASP A 91 -18.93 6.73 -19.54
N ARG A 92 -19.41 7.54 -18.58
CA ARG A 92 -20.77 7.48 -18.02
C ARG A 92 -21.15 6.08 -17.50
N ALA A 93 -20.16 5.34 -17.03
CA ALA A 93 -20.30 4.01 -16.46
C ALA A 93 -19.72 3.97 -15.03
N PRO A 94 -20.26 3.16 -14.12
CA PRO A 94 -19.69 3.04 -12.78
C PRO A 94 -18.33 2.34 -12.81
N TYR A 95 -17.33 2.97 -12.19
CA TYR A 95 -16.01 2.38 -11.94
C TYR A 95 -15.73 2.34 -10.44
N GLY A 96 -14.99 1.31 -10.03
CA GLY A 96 -14.57 1.09 -8.66
C GLY A 96 -13.14 0.57 -8.57
N ILE A 97 -12.73 0.27 -7.34
CA ILE A 97 -11.42 -0.27 -7.04
C ILE A 97 -11.59 -1.46 -6.12
N ARG A 98 -10.96 -2.58 -6.46
CA ARG A 98 -10.87 -3.77 -5.62
C ARG A 98 -9.55 -3.74 -4.85
N LEU A 99 -9.64 -3.96 -3.54
CA LEU A 99 -8.50 -4.14 -2.66
C LEU A 99 -8.11 -5.62 -2.66
N LEU A 100 -6.97 -5.96 -3.26
CA LEU A 100 -6.49 -7.33 -3.29
C LEU A 100 -5.69 -7.59 -2.01
N ARG A 101 -6.29 -8.40 -1.13
CA ARG A 101 -5.67 -8.87 0.11
C ARG A 101 -4.71 -10.02 -0.18
N ASP A 102 -3.49 -9.91 0.36
CA ASP A 102 -2.47 -10.94 0.29
C ASP A 102 -2.71 -12.04 1.35
N ALA A 103 -1.95 -13.14 1.30
CA ALA A 103 -2.06 -14.24 2.28
C ALA A 103 -1.86 -13.76 3.73
N ASP A 104 -1.06 -12.70 3.93
CA ASP A 104 -0.79 -12.06 5.22
C ASP A 104 -1.97 -11.23 5.76
N GLY A 105 -3.09 -11.16 5.03
CA GLY A 105 -4.23 -10.30 5.36
C GLY A 105 -4.03 -8.82 5.05
N GLN A 106 -2.87 -8.44 4.52
CA GLN A 106 -2.51 -7.08 4.15
C GLN A 106 -2.94 -6.75 2.72
N VAL A 107 -3.39 -5.53 2.47
CA VAL A 107 -3.70 -5.04 1.11
C VAL A 107 -2.48 -4.32 0.56
N ARG A 108 -1.84 -4.91 -0.47
CA ARG A 108 -0.66 -4.33 -1.15
C ARG A 108 -0.93 -3.99 -2.61
N ARG A 109 -2.03 -4.52 -3.16
CA ARG A 109 -2.38 -4.39 -4.57
C ARG A 109 -3.80 -3.86 -4.69
N LEU A 110 -3.99 -2.97 -5.66
CA LEU A 110 -5.28 -2.41 -6.02
C LEU A 110 -5.54 -2.77 -7.48
N GLN A 111 -6.78 -3.10 -7.79
CA GLN A 111 -7.22 -3.40 -9.15
C GLN A 111 -8.37 -2.48 -9.51
N TYR A 112 -8.29 -1.83 -10.67
CA TYR A 112 -9.42 -1.11 -11.23
C TYR A 112 -10.46 -2.11 -11.73
N ILE A 113 -11.71 -1.88 -11.34
CA ILE A 113 -12.84 -2.69 -11.78
C ILE A 113 -13.89 -1.77 -12.40
N ALA A 114 -14.36 -2.13 -13.59
CA ALA A 114 -15.57 -1.55 -14.15
C ALA A 114 -16.76 -2.38 -13.66
N SER A 115 -17.87 -1.74 -13.33
CA SER A 115 -19.11 -2.50 -13.15
C SER A 115 -19.46 -3.14 -14.50
N PRO A 116 -19.64 -4.47 -14.57
CA PRO A 116 -20.23 -5.05 -15.76
C PRO A 116 -21.62 -4.44 -15.97
N GLY A 117 -22.06 -4.38 -17.23
CA GLY A 117 -23.45 -4.05 -17.53
C GLY A 117 -24.39 -5.14 -17.01
N ASP A 118 -25.68 -4.82 -16.92
CA ASP A 118 -26.68 -5.76 -16.46
C ASP A 118 -26.69 -7.03 -17.31
N TYR A 119 -26.65 -8.18 -16.65
CA TYR A 119 -26.79 -9.47 -17.30
C TYR A 119 -28.26 -9.67 -17.70
N ALA A 120 -28.64 -9.18 -18.88
CA ALA A 120 -30.01 -9.25 -19.40
C ALA A 120 -30.45 -10.66 -19.82
N LYS A 121 -29.55 -11.65 -19.76
CA LYS A 121 -29.82 -13.04 -20.13
C LYS A 121 -29.46 -13.97 -18.97
N GLY A 122 -30.34 -14.91 -18.69
CA GLY A 122 -30.15 -15.95 -17.69
C GLY A 122 -31.39 -16.18 -16.84
N ASN A 123 -31.52 -17.40 -16.32
CA ASN A 123 -32.56 -17.76 -15.36
C ASN A 123 -31.92 -17.87 -13.98
N ALA A 124 -32.37 -17.01 -13.06
CA ALA A 124 -32.06 -17.14 -11.66
C ALA A 124 -33.07 -18.11 -11.03
N THR A 125 -32.61 -19.29 -10.66
CA THR A 125 -33.39 -20.28 -9.91
C THR A 125 -32.86 -20.35 -8.49
N ARG A 126 -33.75 -20.19 -7.53
CA ARG A 126 -33.43 -20.39 -6.13
C ARG A 126 -33.39 -21.89 -5.84
N ASP A 127 -32.35 -22.34 -5.15
CA ASP A 127 -32.29 -23.73 -4.70
C ASP A 127 -33.39 -23.98 -3.65
N LEU A 128 -34.14 -25.07 -3.83
CA LEU A 128 -35.25 -25.47 -2.97
C LEU A 128 -34.77 -26.11 -1.66
N ILE A 129 -33.58 -26.70 -1.66
CA ILE A 129 -32.98 -27.34 -0.47
C ILE A 129 -32.22 -26.29 0.34
N ASN A 130 -31.41 -25.46 -0.33
CA ASN A 130 -30.71 -24.36 0.29
C ASN A 130 -31.21 -23.01 -0.24
N PRO A 131 -32.23 -22.40 0.40
CA PRO A 131 -32.83 -21.14 -0.05
C PRO A 131 -31.87 -19.93 0.01
N ARG A 132 -30.64 -20.11 0.50
CA ARG A 132 -29.58 -19.11 0.46
C ARG A 132 -28.84 -19.11 -0.88
N VAL A 133 -28.85 -20.24 -1.60
CA VAL A 133 -28.18 -20.43 -2.89
C VAL A 133 -29.13 -20.04 -4.03
N VAL A 134 -28.62 -19.22 -4.95
CA VAL A 134 -29.33 -18.82 -6.17
C VAL A 134 -28.47 -19.22 -7.36
N SER A 135 -28.85 -20.29 -8.06
CA SER A 135 -28.18 -20.70 -9.29
C SER A 135 -28.63 -19.83 -10.45
N ILE A 136 -27.68 -19.26 -11.19
CA ILE A 136 -27.96 -18.51 -12.41
C ILE A 136 -27.47 -19.33 -13.59
N SER A 137 -28.39 -19.79 -14.43
CA SER A 137 -28.08 -20.55 -15.65
C SER A 137 -28.31 -19.69 -16.89
N GLY A 138 -27.54 -19.93 -17.96
CA GLY A 138 -27.72 -19.24 -19.24
C GLY A 138 -27.22 -17.79 -19.31
N ALA A 139 -26.58 -17.28 -18.25
CA ALA A 139 -25.81 -16.04 -18.26
C ALA A 139 -24.33 -16.36 -18.44
N ASP A 140 -23.62 -15.63 -19.30
CA ASP A 140 -22.16 -15.72 -19.39
C ASP A 140 -21.50 -14.77 -18.37
N LEU A 141 -21.09 -15.35 -17.25
CA LEU A 141 -20.44 -14.64 -16.16
C LEU A 141 -18.93 -14.50 -16.36
N SER A 142 -18.37 -15.22 -17.33
CA SER A 142 -16.95 -15.14 -17.69
C SER A 142 -16.64 -13.90 -18.54
N GLY A 143 -17.67 -13.24 -19.09
CA GLY A 143 -17.50 -12.13 -20.03
C GLY A 143 -16.81 -12.57 -21.33
N GLY A 144 -17.04 -13.81 -21.77
CA GLY A 144 -16.43 -14.40 -22.95
C GLY A 144 -15.03 -14.99 -22.74
N LEU A 145 -14.51 -15.01 -21.51
CA LEU A 145 -13.15 -15.49 -21.20
C LEU A 145 -13.06 -17.01 -20.97
N GLY A 146 -14.17 -17.73 -21.12
CA GLY A 146 -14.20 -19.20 -21.03
C GLY A 146 -14.26 -19.73 -19.60
N THR A 147 -14.22 -21.06 -19.44
CA THR A 147 -14.56 -21.74 -18.18
C THR A 147 -13.37 -22.07 -17.27
N THR A 148 -12.14 -21.90 -17.75
CA THR A 148 -10.93 -22.45 -17.10
C THR A 148 -10.20 -21.51 -16.17
N ASP A 149 -10.29 -20.19 -16.36
CA ASP A 149 -9.59 -19.22 -15.51
C ASP A 149 -10.56 -18.23 -14.87
N THR A 150 -11.04 -18.60 -13.67
CA THR A 150 -11.99 -17.80 -12.89
C THR A 150 -11.37 -16.50 -12.34
N THR A 151 -10.04 -16.37 -12.37
CA THR A 151 -9.34 -15.18 -11.85
C THR A 151 -9.43 -13.98 -12.77
N LEU A 152 -9.80 -14.21 -14.03
CA LEU A 152 -9.98 -13.16 -15.05
C LEU A 152 -11.45 -12.80 -15.23
N TRP A 153 -12.38 -13.52 -14.60
CA TRP A 153 -13.80 -13.26 -14.76
C TRP A 153 -14.18 -11.89 -14.19
N PRO A 154 -15.07 -11.14 -14.87
CA PRO A 154 -15.58 -9.87 -14.37
C PRO A 154 -16.24 -9.99 -13.00
N VAL A 155 -16.90 -11.13 -12.75
CA VAL A 155 -17.58 -11.46 -11.49
C VAL A 155 -16.73 -12.45 -10.71
N GLN A 156 -16.39 -12.12 -9.47
CA GLN A 156 -15.62 -12.98 -8.58
C GLN A 156 -16.35 -13.26 -7.27
N ALA A 157 -15.90 -14.30 -6.56
CA ALA A 157 -16.29 -14.49 -5.17
C ALA A 157 -15.87 -13.27 -4.33
N GLY A 158 -16.77 -12.80 -3.48
CA GLY A 158 -16.62 -11.56 -2.73
C GLY A 158 -17.38 -10.36 -3.33
N ASP A 159 -17.86 -10.47 -4.57
CA ASP A 159 -18.70 -9.42 -5.18
C ASP A 159 -20.15 -9.52 -4.72
N TYR A 160 -20.91 -8.44 -4.94
CA TYR A 160 -22.34 -8.39 -4.64
C TYR A 160 -23.14 -8.50 -5.93
N LEU A 161 -24.20 -9.31 -5.88
CA LEU A 161 -25.15 -9.47 -6.96
C LEU A 161 -26.54 -9.01 -6.51
N GLN A 162 -27.19 -8.20 -7.34
CA GLN A 162 -28.60 -7.85 -7.18
C GLN A 162 -29.43 -8.60 -8.23
N VAL A 163 -30.52 -9.24 -7.80
CA VAL A 163 -31.46 -9.93 -8.69
C VAL A 163 -32.84 -9.25 -8.56
N GLY A 164 -33.23 -8.52 -9.59
CA GLY A 164 -34.45 -7.69 -9.59
C GLY A 164 -34.34 -6.53 -8.60
N SER A 165 -35.45 -6.19 -7.93
CA SER A 165 -35.51 -5.08 -6.96
C SER A 165 -35.12 -5.47 -5.52
N ASN A 166 -34.48 -6.64 -5.33
CA ASN A 166 -34.16 -7.18 -4.01
C ASN A 166 -32.85 -6.60 -3.46
N ASP A 167 -32.56 -6.89 -2.19
CA ASP A 167 -31.28 -6.58 -1.55
C ASP A 167 -30.11 -7.30 -2.24
N PRO A 168 -28.94 -6.63 -2.35
CA PRO A 168 -27.73 -7.25 -2.88
C PRO A 168 -27.28 -8.42 -2.01
N ARG A 169 -26.76 -9.47 -2.65
CA ARG A 169 -26.26 -10.68 -1.98
C ARG A 169 -24.79 -10.91 -2.33
N LEU A 170 -23.98 -11.22 -1.32
CA LEU A 170 -22.60 -11.63 -1.52
C LEU A 170 -22.50 -12.94 -2.30
N ILE A 171 -21.59 -12.96 -3.26
CA ILE A 171 -21.20 -14.12 -4.04
C ILE A 171 -20.12 -14.88 -3.26
N VAL A 172 -20.41 -16.13 -2.88
CA VAL A 172 -19.48 -17.00 -2.15
C VAL A 172 -18.65 -17.86 -3.09
N ALA A 173 -19.25 -18.27 -4.20
CA ALA A 173 -18.57 -19.04 -5.23
C ALA A 173 -19.13 -18.71 -6.61
N VAL A 174 -18.25 -18.72 -7.61
CA VAL A 174 -18.61 -18.55 -9.02
C VAL A 174 -18.08 -19.74 -9.79
N THR A 175 -18.95 -20.35 -10.57
CA THR A 175 -18.61 -21.37 -11.57
C THR A 175 -19.12 -20.89 -12.93
N ALA A 176 -18.75 -21.58 -14.01
CA ALA A 176 -19.04 -21.12 -15.37
C ALA A 176 -20.54 -20.86 -15.63
N THR A 177 -21.42 -21.58 -14.94
CA THR A 177 -22.87 -21.56 -15.15
C THR A 177 -23.65 -21.46 -13.85
N THR A 178 -23.00 -21.17 -12.73
CA THR A 178 -23.68 -21.11 -11.42
C THR A 178 -22.94 -20.17 -10.49
N ILE A 179 -23.68 -19.22 -9.93
CA ILE A 179 -23.26 -18.40 -8.79
C ILE A 179 -23.85 -19.04 -7.55
N THR A 180 -23.08 -19.06 -6.46
CA THR A 180 -23.60 -19.35 -5.13
C THR A 180 -23.57 -18.06 -4.35
N THR A 181 -24.74 -17.55 -3.98
CA THR A 181 -24.84 -16.37 -3.11
C THR A 181 -25.11 -16.80 -1.67
N GLN A 182 -24.81 -15.92 -0.72
CA GLN A 182 -25.21 -16.02 0.67
C GLN A 182 -25.86 -14.70 1.05
N SER A 183 -26.96 -14.75 1.80
CA SER A 183 -27.50 -13.54 2.41
C SER A 183 -26.53 -13.07 3.49
N ASP A 184 -26.01 -11.85 3.37
CA ASP A 184 -24.99 -11.28 4.27
C ASP A 184 -25.46 -11.08 5.72
N ASN A 185 -26.72 -11.36 6.01
CA ASN A 185 -27.26 -11.30 7.34
C ASN A 185 -27.52 -12.71 7.89
N PRO A 186 -26.59 -13.31 8.66
CA PRO A 186 -26.88 -14.57 9.36
C PRO A 186 -27.95 -14.39 10.45
N GLY A 187 -28.32 -13.16 10.82
CA GLY A 187 -29.23 -12.84 11.93
C GLY A 187 -30.59 -12.22 11.55
N PHE A 188 -30.90 -12.03 10.27
CA PHE A 188 -32.21 -11.50 9.85
C PHE A 188 -33.02 -12.60 9.16
N SER A 189 -33.65 -13.46 9.96
CA SER A 189 -34.78 -14.26 9.47
C SER A 189 -35.94 -13.29 9.24
N ALA A 190 -36.19 -12.93 7.98
CA ALA A 190 -37.47 -12.34 7.62
C ALA A 190 -38.54 -13.39 7.89
N ASN A 191 -39.19 -13.31 9.05
CA ASN A 191 -40.51 -13.90 9.23
C ASN A 191 -41.44 -13.15 8.27
N LEU A 192 -41.86 -13.85 7.22
CA LEU A 192 -43.04 -13.51 6.44
C LEU A 192 -44.27 -13.96 7.22
#